data_AF-A0A0P8C7R2-F1
#
_entry.id   AF-A0A0P8C7R2-F1
#
_cell.length_a   1.000
_cell.length_b   1.000
_cell.length_c   1.000
_cell.angle_alpha   90.00
_cell.angle_beta   90.00
_cell.angle_gamma   90.00
#
_symmetry.space_group_name_H-M   'P 1'
#
loop_
_entity.id
_entity.type
_entity.pdbx_description
1 polymer ?
#
loop_
_entity_poly.entity_id
_entity_poly.type
_entity_poly.pdbx_seq_one_letter_code
_entity_poly.pdbx_strand_id
1 'polypeptide(L)'
;MAKINLVIYEGAMCCSTGVCGPEPNKELIELNEALKRLQKEFKELNAVRASISFNLDMFLKNSEISQLIQVNGPGVLPITTINGKIVAKQKYLTYAELKKEIEK
;
A
#
# COMPACT_ATOMS: atom_id res chain seq x y z
N MET A 1 -3.25 5.10 -20.23
CA MET A 1 -3.46 3.83 -19.50
C MET A 1 -2.36 3.74 -18.47
N ALA A 2 -2.66 3.56 -17.18
CA ALA A 2 -1.61 3.38 -16.18
C ALA A 2 -0.92 2.03 -16.44
N LYS A 3 0.40 2.03 -16.65
CA LYS A 3 1.17 0.80 -16.87
C LYS A 3 1.58 0.13 -15.57
N ILE A 4 1.59 0.89 -14.46
CA ILE A 4 2.09 0.41 -13.17
C ILE A 4 1.04 0.69 -12.11
N ASN A 5 0.51 -0.36 -11.49
CA ASN A 5 -0.50 -0.27 -10.44
C ASN A 5 0.12 -0.67 -9.10
N LEU A 6 0.44 0.32 -8.27
CA LEU A 6 0.91 0.14 -6.91
C LEU A 6 -0.28 0.21 -5.97
N VAL A 7 -0.52 -0.85 -5.20
CA VAL A 7 -1.60 -0.89 -4.20
C VAL A 7 -1.02 -1.25 -2.84
N ILE A 8 -1.30 -0.41 -1.85
CA ILE A 8 -0.93 -0.62 -0.45
C ILE A 8 -2.19 -1.00 0.31
N TYR A 9 -2.22 -2.24 0.79
CA TYR A 9 -3.27 -2.80 1.62
C TYR A 9 -2.94 -2.50 3.07
N GLU A 10 -3.74 -1.66 3.70
CA GLU A 10 -3.54 -1.19 5.07
C GLU A 10 -4.52 -1.87 6.04
N GLY A 11 -4.10 -1.94 7.30
CA GLY A 11 -4.93 -2.42 8.40
C GLY A 11 -6.18 -1.57 8.62
N ALA A 12 -6.94 -1.94 9.66
CA ALA A 12 -8.10 -1.16 10.08
C ALA A 12 -7.61 0.19 10.62
N MET A 13 -7.61 1.21 9.76
CA MET A 13 -7.39 2.60 10.16
C MET A 13 -8.74 3.27 10.38
N CYS A 14 -8.84 4.13 11.40
CA CYS A 14 -10.03 4.97 11.60
C CYS A 14 -10.22 6.03 10.50
N CYS A 15 -9.21 6.26 9.64
CA CYS A 15 -9.19 7.36 8.67
C CYS A 15 -8.26 7.02 7.49
N SER A 16 -8.61 7.42 6.26
CA SER A 16 -7.90 7.04 5.01
C SER A 16 -6.44 7.47 4.91
N THR A 17 -5.98 8.40 5.77
CA THR A 17 -4.58 8.83 5.84
C THR A 17 -3.81 8.17 6.98
N GLY A 18 -4.52 7.57 7.95
CA GLY A 18 -3.97 7.13 9.24
C GLY A 18 -3.45 8.27 10.13
N VAL A 19 -3.79 9.53 9.82
CA VAL A 19 -3.36 10.73 10.56
C VAL A 19 -4.41 11.18 11.59
N CYS A 20 -5.61 10.59 11.58
CA CYS A 20 -6.70 10.95 12.49
C CYS A 20 -6.53 10.17 13.82
N GLY A 21 -5.51 10.56 14.58
CA GLY A 21 -5.18 10.08 15.92
C GLY A 21 -4.27 11.14 16.57
N PRO A 22 -4.14 11.15 17.91
CA PRO A 22 -3.39 12.20 18.62
C PRO A 22 -1.90 12.25 18.23
N GLU A 23 -1.37 11.19 17.60
CA GLU A 23 0.01 11.11 17.13
C GLU A 23 0.06 10.78 15.63
N PRO A 24 0.63 11.66 14.79
CA PRO A 24 0.82 11.36 13.38
C PRO A 24 1.89 10.27 13.22
N ASN A 25 1.54 9.15 12.59
CA ASN A 25 2.50 8.09 12.32
C ASN A 25 3.51 8.54 11.24
N LYS A 26 4.76 8.69 11.65
CA LYS A 26 5.87 9.15 10.80
C LYS A 26 6.05 8.29 9.54
N GLU A 27 5.86 6.98 9.64
CA GLU A 27 5.97 6.08 8.48
C GLU A 27 4.90 6.40 7.41
N LEU A 28 3.69 6.78 7.84
CA LEU A 28 2.62 7.15 6.91
C LEU A 28 2.88 8.50 6.24
N ILE A 29 3.52 9.42 6.95
CA ILE A 29 3.95 10.71 6.37
C ILE A 29 4.99 10.44 5.28
N GLU A 30 6.05 9.70 5.61
CA GLU A 30 7.12 9.37 4.68
C GLU A 30 6.59 8.59 3.47
N LEU A 31 5.67 7.66 3.68
CA LEU A 31 5.00 6.94 2.59
C LEU A 31 4.20 7.88 1.69
N ASN A 32 3.39 8.79 2.26
CA ASN A 32 2.61 9.74 1.47
C ASN A 32 3.53 10.62 0.59
N GLU A 33 4.65 11.09 1.15
CA GLU A 33 5.63 11.86 0.37
C GLU A 33 6.29 11.01 -0.72
N ALA A 34 6.68 9.78 -0.40
CA ALA A 34 7.24 8.83 -1.36
C ALA A 34 6.28 8.58 -2.52
N LEU A 35 5.00 8.29 -2.26
CA LEU A 35 3.99 8.07 -3.28
C LEU A 35 3.77 9.30 -4.15
N LYS A 36 3.63 10.49 -3.55
CA LYS A 36 3.48 11.74 -4.30
C LYS A 36 4.67 12.00 -5.21
N ARG A 37 5.89 11.72 -4.73
CA ARG A 37 7.12 11.87 -5.51
C ARG A 37 7.16 10.87 -6.67
N LEU A 38 6.82 9.61 -6.42
CA LEU A 38 6.77 8.57 -7.46
C LEU A 38 5.71 8.88 -8.53
N GLN A 39 4.53 9.35 -8.16
CA GLN A 39 3.50 9.73 -9.14
C GLN A 39 3.92 10.94 -9.99
N LYS A 40 4.78 11.83 -9.46
CA LYS A 40 5.38 12.93 -10.25
C LYS A 40 6.45 12.43 -11.22
N GLU A 41 7.29 11.49 -10.79
CA GLU A 41 8.35 10.90 -11.63
C GLU A 41 7.78 9.96 -12.70
N PHE A 42 6.83 9.10 -12.32
CA PHE A 42 6.20 8.10 -13.16
C PHE A 42 4.74 8.50 -13.44
N LYS A 43 4.51 9.24 -14.54
CA LYS A 43 3.15 9.65 -14.94
C LYS A 43 2.20 8.49 -15.20
N GLU A 44 2.73 7.30 -15.47
CA GLU A 44 1.96 6.08 -15.72
C GLU A 44 1.72 5.24 -14.43
N LEU A 45 2.19 5.72 -13.27
CA LEU A 45 2.00 5.06 -11.97
C LEU A 45 0.67 5.45 -11.35
N ASN A 46 -0.15 4.45 -11.06
CA ASN A 46 -1.32 4.55 -10.21
C ASN A 46 -0.98 4.04 -8.81
N ALA A 47 -0.91 4.93 -7.82
CA ALA A 47 -0.69 4.56 -6.42
C ALA A 47 -2.02 4.62 -5.65
N VAL A 48 -2.44 3.48 -5.09
CA VAL A 48 -3.71 3.33 -4.36
C VAL A 48 -3.41 2.84 -2.96
N ARG A 49 -4.10 3.42 -1.98
CA ARG A 49 -4.10 2.96 -0.58
C ARG A 49 -5.48 2.42 -0.26
N ALA A 50 -5.53 1.15 0.14
CA ALA A 50 -6.74 0.42 0.41
C ALA A 50 -6.74 -0.04 1.86
N SER A 51 -7.55 0.58 2.72
CA SER A 51 -7.74 0.10 4.09
C SER A 51 -8.73 -1.06 4.14
N ILE A 52 -8.46 -2.09 4.95
CA ILE A 52 -9.34 -3.27 5.09
C ILE A 52 -10.77 -2.91 5.54
N SER A 53 -10.92 -1.84 6.33
CA SER A 53 -12.22 -1.36 6.80
C SER A 53 -13.09 -0.70 5.72
N PHE A 54 -12.47 -0.06 4.72
CA PHE A 54 -13.18 0.75 3.71
C PHE A 54 -13.15 0.12 2.32
N ASN A 55 -12.11 -0.66 2.01
CA ASN A 55 -11.80 -1.15 0.67
C ASN A 55 -11.73 -2.68 0.64
N LEU A 56 -12.53 -3.38 1.45
CA LEU A 56 -12.52 -4.84 1.59
C LEU A 56 -12.57 -5.56 0.23
N ASP A 57 -13.32 -5.02 -0.73
CA ASP A 57 -13.43 -5.51 -2.10
C ASP A 57 -12.07 -5.70 -2.79
N MET A 58 -11.13 -4.76 -2.58
CA MET A 58 -9.78 -4.86 -3.17
C MET A 58 -8.98 -6.02 -2.58
N PHE A 59 -9.19 -6.32 -1.30
CA PHE A 59 -8.53 -7.45 -0.62
C PHE A 59 -9.08 -8.77 -1.15
N LEU A 60 -10.40 -8.85 -1.39
CA LEU A 60 -11.05 -10.04 -1.95
C LEU A 60 -10.68 -10.29 -3.42
N LYS A 61 -10.46 -9.22 -4.20
CA LYS A 61 -10.03 -9.34 -5.60
C LYS A 61 -8.65 -9.95 -5.78
N ASN A 62 -7.79 -9.86 -4.77
CA ASN A 62 -6.48 -10.49 -4.80
C ASN A 62 -6.47 -11.74 -3.90
N SER A 63 -6.60 -12.91 -4.52
CA SER A 63 -6.63 -14.20 -3.81
C SER A 63 -5.41 -14.41 -2.91
N GLU A 64 -4.23 -13.92 -3.31
CA GLU A 64 -3.00 -14.05 -2.51
C GLU A 64 -3.10 -13.21 -1.22
N ILE A 65 -3.60 -11.97 -1.32
CA ILE A 65 -3.78 -11.06 -0.18
C ILE A 65 -4.84 -11.60 0.78
N SER A 66 -5.99 -12.00 0.25
CA SER A 66 -7.09 -12.52 1.07
C SER A 66 -6.68 -13.80 1.80
N GLN A 67 -5.98 -14.73 1.14
CA GLN A 67 -5.43 -15.93 1.79
C GLN A 67 -4.39 -15.58 2.85
N LEU A 68 -3.47 -14.65 2.58
CA LEU A 68 -2.46 -14.21 3.54
C LEU A 68 -3.10 -13.70 4.83
N ILE A 69 -4.13 -12.86 4.71
CA ILE A 69 -4.86 -12.30 5.86
C ILE A 69 -5.70 -13.36 6.56
N GLN A 70 -6.29 -14.29 5.82
CA GLN A 70 -7.07 -15.39 6.42
C GLN A 70 -6.18 -16.34 7.24
N VAL A 71 -4.97 -16.65 6.74
CA VAL A 71 -4.03 -17.57 7.39
C VAL A 71 -3.28 -16.91 8.54
N ASN A 72 -2.76 -15.68 8.34
CA ASN A 72 -1.89 -15.01 9.31
C ASN A 72 -2.62 -13.95 10.14
N GLY A 73 -3.91 -13.72 9.87
CA GLY A 73 -4.66 -12.62 10.44
C GLY A 73 -4.29 -11.25 9.83
N PRO A 74 -4.90 -10.16 10.32
CA PRO A 74 -4.59 -8.79 9.87
C PRO A 74 -3.17 -8.33 10.25
N GLY A 75 -2.43 -9.11 11.04
CA GLY A 75 -1.05 -8.78 11.46
C GLY A 75 -0.04 -8.71 10.32
N VAL A 76 -0.34 -9.27 9.13
CA VAL A 76 0.53 -9.17 7.96
C VAL A 76 0.50 -7.81 7.25
N LEU A 77 -0.45 -6.94 7.64
CA LEU A 77 -0.60 -5.60 7.08
C LEU A 77 0.43 -4.64 7.70
N PRO A 78 0.90 -3.61 6.97
CA PRO A 78 0.52 -3.28 5.59
C PRO A 78 1.18 -4.21 4.55
N ILE A 79 0.49 -4.49 3.44
CA ILE A 79 1.03 -5.24 2.30
C ILE A 79 1.13 -4.31 1.09
N THR A 80 2.30 -4.24 0.47
CA THR A 80 2.49 -3.49 -0.78
C THR A 80 2.51 -4.43 -1.95
N THR A 81 1.73 -4.11 -2.98
CA THR A 81 1.73 -4.82 -4.25
C THR A 81 2.04 -3.88 -5.41
N ILE A 82 2.71 -4.40 -6.43
CA ILE A 82 2.95 -3.73 -7.69
C ILE A 82 2.50 -4.67 -8.80
N ASN A 83 1.58 -4.20 -9.66
CA ASN A 83 0.97 -4.98 -10.73
C ASN A 83 0.37 -6.31 -10.23
N GLY A 84 -0.21 -6.28 -9.02
CA GLY A 84 -0.84 -7.45 -8.38
C GLY A 84 0.13 -8.39 -7.65
N LYS A 85 1.45 -8.20 -7.77
CA LYS A 85 2.47 -9.00 -7.07
C LYS A 85 2.86 -8.37 -5.75
N ILE A 86 2.99 -9.18 -4.69
CA ILE A 86 3.44 -8.69 -3.39
C ILE A 86 4.95 -8.41 -3.42
N VAL A 87 5.32 -7.18 -3.08
CA VAL A 87 6.72 -6.74 -2.96
C VAL A 87 7.14 -6.50 -1.51
N ALA A 88 6.18 -6.25 -0.61
CA ALA A 88 6.45 -6.10 0.82
C ALA A 88 5.24 -6.47 1.69
N LYS A 89 5.50 -6.92 2.92
CA LYS A 89 4.51 -7.30 3.94
C LYS A 89 4.96 -6.75 5.29
N GLN A 90 4.02 -6.36 6.15
CA GLN A 90 4.26 -5.82 7.51
C GLN A 90 5.13 -4.57 7.58
N LYS A 91 5.40 -3.90 6.45
CA LYS A 91 6.22 -2.69 6.41
C LYS A 91 5.83 -1.80 5.25
N TYR A 92 5.95 -0.49 5.47
CA TYR A 92 5.91 0.49 4.39
C TYR A 92 7.28 0.54 3.71
N LEU A 93 7.28 0.44 2.38
CA LEU A 93 8.51 0.59 1.61
C LEU A 93 8.88 2.07 1.52
N THR A 94 10.18 2.35 1.58
CA THR A 94 10.70 3.69 1.36
C THR A 94 10.58 4.06 -0.12
N TYR A 95 10.70 5.35 -0.41
CA TYR A 95 10.76 5.85 -1.79
C TYR A 95 11.78 5.08 -2.65
N ALA A 96 12.98 4.82 -2.11
CA ALA A 96 14.04 4.13 -2.85
C ALA A 96 13.67 2.68 -3.18
N GLU A 97 13.09 1.96 -2.22
CA GLU A 97 12.65 0.58 -2.41
C GLU A 97 11.48 0.49 -3.39
N LEU A 98 10.48 1.36 -3.25
CA LEU A 98 9.35 1.44 -4.18
C LEU A 98 9.82 1.74 -5.60
N LYS A 99 10.71 2.73 -5.75
CA LYS A 99 11.27 3.10 -7.04
C LYS A 99 11.98 1.91 -7.70
N LYS A 100 12.83 1.22 -6.94
CA LYS A 100 13.57 0.04 -7.42
C LYS A 100 12.64 -1.08 -7.88
N GLU A 101 11.53 -1.31 -7.19
CA GLU A 101 10.54 -2.32 -7.60
C GLU A 101 9.69 -1.88 -8.81
N ILE A 102 9.51 -0.57 -9.01
CA ILE A 102 8.84 0.01 -10.19
C ILE A 102 9.74 -0.05 -11.44
N GLU A 103 11.05 0.11 -11.25
CA GLU A 103 12.06 0.12 -12.32
C GLU A 103 12.53 -1.28 -12.75
N LYS A 104 12.11 -2.34 -12.06
CA LYS A 104 12.38 -3.74 -12.40
C LYS A 104 11.53 -4.21 -13.58
#